data_AF-A0A2A9NVW6-F1
#
_entry.id   AF-A0A2A9NVW6-F1
#
_cell.length_a   1.000
_cell.length_b   1.000
_cell.length_c   1.000
_cell.angle_alpha   90.00
_cell.angle_beta   90.00
_cell.angle_gamma   90.00
#
_symmetry.space_group_name_H-M   'P 1'
#
loop_
_entity.id
_entity.type
_entity.pdbx_description
1 polymer ?
#
loop_
_entity_poly.entity_id
_entity_poly.type
_entity_poly.pdbx_seq_one_letter_code
_entity_poly.pdbx_strand_id
1 'polypeptide(L)'
;MVVQCYLWQIVGTRNEPKSARKPICDLDGTRTRPDVSSRDTIHDGCRGSESEGACISFPSILSILLVIAGFISLNQSKKRKGNVNAERARRIKYAEDLFRELNRVTFKGNLPEDTKLIWNKRLLTTAGRAKWHRSRDGSQRTEIELADKILDCDERIRNTLSHEMCHLATWIIDRDPKQGHGKLWKHWAAKVMKHRPEIKISTRHDYDISYPYQWKCANCAKIYGRFSKSIHPAECICGACKQGELIPLFHEKPKKTKAIPTLATSEPKGKSQSRNVMPLIFIPL
;
A
#
# COMPACT_ATOMS: atom_id res chain seq x y z
N MET A 1 31.44 4.84 -2.23
CA MET A 1 30.87 4.72 -0.87
C MET A 1 29.43 5.17 -0.92
N VAL A 2 28.49 4.30 -0.52
CA VAL A 2 27.07 4.65 -0.38
C VAL A 2 26.78 4.82 1.10
N VAL A 3 26.15 5.93 1.48
CA VAL A 3 25.68 6.21 2.82
C VAL A 3 24.18 6.44 2.74
N GLN A 4 23.44 5.74 3.57
CA GLN A 4 21.99 5.90 3.67
C GLN A 4 21.59 5.78 5.13
N CYS A 5 20.83 6.76 5.62
CA CYS A 5 20.22 6.67 6.94
C CYS A 5 18.99 5.75 6.86
N TYR A 6 19.04 4.61 7.54
CA TYR A 6 17.94 3.64 7.56
C TYR A 6 17.07 3.73 8.83
N LEU A 7 17.38 4.62 9.77
CA LEU A 7 16.86 4.50 11.12
C LEU A 7 15.63 5.37 11.39
N TRP A 8 14.50 5.09 10.73
CA TRP A 8 13.31 5.95 10.90
C TRP A 8 11.97 5.24 10.82
N GLN A 9 11.73 4.28 11.71
CA GLN A 9 10.39 3.73 11.91
C GLN A 9 9.48 4.76 12.60
N ILE A 10 8.35 5.06 11.97
CA ILE A 10 7.21 5.77 12.59
C ILE A 10 6.86 5.05 13.88
N VAL A 11 6.64 5.81 14.97
CA VAL A 11 6.41 5.29 16.34
C VAL A 11 5.31 4.21 16.40
N GLY A 12 4.34 4.23 15.48
CA GLY A 12 3.29 3.20 15.34
C GLY A 12 3.74 1.82 14.83
N THR A 13 4.93 1.68 14.22
CA THR A 13 5.41 0.41 13.63
C THR A 13 6.30 -0.41 14.56
N ARG A 14 6.72 0.15 15.71
CA ARG A 14 7.64 -0.53 16.65
C ARG A 14 7.09 -1.81 17.27
N ASN A 15 5.77 -1.93 17.31
CA ASN A 15 5.07 -3.06 17.89
C ASN A 15 4.43 -3.97 16.83
N GLU A 16 4.92 -3.93 15.59
CA GLU A 16 4.38 -4.73 14.50
C GLU A 16 5.33 -5.90 14.17
N PRO A 17 5.02 -7.13 14.58
CA PRO A 17 5.90 -8.27 14.35
C PRO A 17 5.95 -8.63 12.87
N LYS A 18 7.12 -9.12 12.43
CA LYS A 18 7.41 -9.51 11.03
C LYS A 18 6.37 -10.47 10.43
N SER A 19 5.66 -11.25 11.25
CA SER A 19 4.59 -12.16 10.82
C SER A 19 3.35 -11.45 10.26
N ALA A 20 3.17 -10.15 10.49
CA ALA A 20 2.08 -9.37 9.90
C ALA A 20 2.40 -8.85 8.48
N ARG A 21 3.56 -9.24 7.92
CA ARG A 21 4.03 -8.84 6.57
C ARG A 21 4.03 -9.98 5.55
N LYS A 22 3.81 -11.22 5.99
CA LYS A 22 3.72 -12.40 5.13
C LYS A 22 2.49 -13.20 5.53
N PRO A 23 1.75 -13.81 4.58
CA PRO A 23 0.79 -14.85 4.89
C PRO A 23 1.49 -15.90 5.75
N ILE A 24 0.86 -16.30 6.85
CA ILE A 24 1.28 -17.52 7.56
C ILE A 24 0.67 -18.64 6.74
N CYS A 25 1.35 -19.05 5.67
CA CYS A 25 1.12 -20.37 5.13
C CYS A 25 1.97 -21.37 5.92
N ASP A 26 1.38 -22.54 6.11
CA ASP A 26 1.97 -23.77 6.60
C ASP A 26 1.95 -23.97 8.12
N LEU A 27 0.79 -24.42 8.61
CA LEU A 27 0.72 -25.62 9.46
C LEU A 27 -0.53 -26.44 9.10
N ASP A 28 -0.29 -27.71 8.81
CA ASP A 28 -1.21 -28.76 8.37
C ASP A 28 -2.48 -28.96 9.19
N GLY A 29 -3.49 -29.53 8.52
CA GLY A 29 -4.13 -30.73 9.06
C GLY A 29 -5.57 -30.62 9.55
N THR A 30 -6.48 -31.14 8.71
CA THR A 30 -7.69 -31.91 9.08
C THR A 30 -8.91 -31.21 9.70
N ARG A 31 -10.03 -31.20 8.94
CA ARG A 31 -11.40 -31.64 9.33
C ARG A 31 -12.41 -31.25 8.24
N THR A 32 -12.86 -32.21 7.43
CA THR A 32 -14.18 -32.88 7.48
C THR A 32 -15.39 -31.94 7.37
N ARG A 33 -16.07 -32.03 6.21
CA ARG A 33 -17.38 -31.45 5.91
C ARG A 33 -18.50 -32.20 6.64
N PRO A 34 -19.61 -31.54 7.02
CA PRO A 34 -20.89 -32.22 7.15
C PRO A 34 -21.74 -32.05 5.88
N ASP A 35 -22.30 -33.18 5.51
CA ASP A 35 -23.36 -33.44 4.53
C ASP A 35 -24.71 -32.92 5.06
N VAL A 36 -25.55 -32.34 4.19
CA VAL A 36 -27.00 -32.30 4.40
C VAL A 36 -27.71 -32.29 3.04
N SER A 37 -28.62 -33.24 2.94
CA SER A 37 -29.46 -33.61 1.82
C SER A 37 -30.82 -32.90 1.84
N SER A 38 -31.58 -33.14 0.76
CA SER A 38 -33.02 -32.90 0.54
C SER A 38 -33.33 -31.62 -0.25
N ARG A 39 -33.56 -31.74 -1.57
CA ARG A 39 -34.84 -32.04 -2.25
C ARG A 39 -35.92 -31.01 -1.94
N ASP A 40 -36.33 -30.24 -2.97
CA ASP A 40 -37.68 -30.38 -3.52
C ASP A 40 -37.81 -29.74 -4.91
N THR A 41 -38.65 -30.39 -5.70
CA THR A 41 -38.92 -30.26 -7.14
C THR A 41 -40.16 -29.41 -7.34
N ILE A 42 -40.17 -28.43 -8.26
CA ILE A 42 -41.41 -27.99 -8.95
C ILE A 42 -41.10 -27.68 -10.43
N HIS A 43 -42.05 -28.07 -11.27
CA HIS A 43 -42.08 -28.19 -12.72
C HIS A 43 -42.76 -26.98 -13.40
N ASP A 44 -42.74 -26.99 -14.74
CA ASP A 44 -43.52 -26.21 -15.73
C ASP A 44 -43.04 -24.78 -16.03
N GLY A 45 -42.82 -24.30 -17.26
CA GLY A 45 -43.19 -24.78 -18.60
C GLY A 45 -44.16 -23.79 -19.27
N CYS A 46 -43.71 -22.98 -20.25
CA CYS A 46 -44.50 -22.64 -21.46
C CYS A 46 -43.76 -21.73 -22.47
N ARG A 47 -44.06 -22.00 -23.75
CA ARG A 47 -43.65 -21.32 -24.98
C ARG A 47 -44.45 -20.04 -25.25
N GLY A 48 -43.89 -19.16 -26.09
CA GLY A 48 -44.58 -18.14 -26.89
C GLY A 48 -43.55 -17.18 -27.49
N SER A 49 -43.07 -17.45 -28.71
CA SER A 49 -43.52 -16.87 -30.00
C SER A 49 -43.14 -15.40 -30.20
N GLU A 50 -42.29 -15.20 -31.21
CA GLU A 50 -41.74 -13.96 -31.72
C GLU A 50 -42.84 -13.06 -32.32
N SER A 51 -42.67 -11.74 -32.17
CA SER A 51 -43.12 -10.77 -33.17
C SER A 51 -42.14 -9.60 -33.19
N GLU A 52 -41.51 -9.40 -34.35
CA GLU A 52 -40.65 -8.26 -34.63
C GLU A 52 -41.53 -7.03 -34.86
N GLY A 53 -41.39 -6.05 -33.98
CA GLY A 53 -41.93 -4.71 -34.16
C GLY A 53 -40.85 -3.71 -33.76
N ALA A 54 -40.36 -2.93 -34.73
CA ALA A 54 -39.39 -1.87 -34.48
C ALA A 54 -40.05 -0.73 -33.69
N CYS A 55 -40.04 -0.87 -32.37
CA CYS A 55 -40.35 0.22 -31.44
C CYS A 55 -39.09 1.07 -31.26
N ILE A 56 -39.11 2.28 -31.83
CA ILE A 56 -38.19 3.35 -31.42
C ILE A 56 -38.46 3.68 -29.95
N SER A 57 -37.81 2.93 -29.06
CA SER A 57 -37.93 3.10 -27.61
C SER A 57 -37.27 4.43 -27.23
N PHE A 58 -38.08 5.42 -26.85
CA PHE A 58 -37.54 6.58 -26.15
C PHE A 58 -36.99 6.10 -24.82
N PRO A 59 -35.73 6.46 -24.46
CA PRO A 59 -35.17 6.06 -23.19
C PRO A 59 -36.07 6.58 -22.07
N SER A 60 -36.48 5.69 -21.17
CA SER A 60 -37.28 6.08 -20.01
C SER A 60 -36.61 7.23 -19.26
N ILE A 61 -37.38 8.09 -18.60
CA ILE A 61 -36.86 9.17 -17.75
C ILE A 61 -35.81 8.61 -16.75
N LEU A 62 -36.01 7.39 -16.26
CA LEU A 62 -35.07 6.69 -15.38
C LEU A 62 -33.73 6.39 -16.06
N SER A 63 -33.75 5.99 -17.34
CA SER A 63 -32.55 5.74 -18.14
C SER A 63 -31.75 7.03 -18.38
N ILE A 64 -32.44 8.14 -18.67
CA ILE A 64 -31.80 9.46 -18.84
C ILE A 64 -31.20 9.94 -17.52
N LEU A 65 -31.91 9.79 -16.39
CA LEU A 65 -31.42 10.14 -15.05
C LEU A 65 -30.18 9.33 -14.65
N LEU A 66 -30.13 8.03 -14.95
CA LEU A 66 -28.95 7.19 -14.68
C LEU A 66 -27.73 7.64 -15.48
N VAL A 67 -27.90 8.03 -16.75
CA VAL A 67 -26.82 8.57 -17.58
C VAL A 67 -26.32 9.90 -17.02
N ILE A 68 -27.21 10.83 -16.68
CA ILE A 68 -26.86 12.13 -16.07
C ILE A 68 -26.12 11.91 -14.74
N ALA A 69 -26.61 11.03 -13.87
CA ALA A 69 -25.94 10.68 -12.61
C ALA A 69 -24.53 10.11 -12.83
N GLY A 70 -24.35 9.29 -13.87
CA GLY A 70 -23.05 8.78 -14.31
C GLY A 70 -22.08 9.90 -14.72
N PHE A 71 -22.53 10.86 -15.53
CA PHE A 71 -21.73 12.02 -15.93
C PHE A 71 -21.34 12.92 -14.74
N ILE A 72 -22.29 13.19 -13.83
CA ILE A 72 -22.03 13.96 -12.61
C ILE A 72 -20.96 13.27 -11.74
N SER A 73 -21.09 11.96 -11.50
CA SER A 73 -20.14 11.17 -10.72
C SER A 73 -18.73 11.16 -11.33
N LEU A 74 -18.63 11.01 -12.65
CA LEU A 74 -17.35 11.05 -13.37
C LEU A 74 -16.68 12.43 -13.28
N ASN A 75 -17.45 13.52 -13.42
CA ASN A 75 -16.94 14.88 -13.29
C ASN A 75 -16.48 15.18 -11.86
N GLN A 76 -17.22 14.74 -10.84
CA GLN A 76 -16.80 14.85 -9.44
C GLN A 76 -15.50 14.07 -9.19
N SER A 77 -15.36 12.87 -9.74
CA SER A 77 -14.13 12.06 -9.63
C SER A 77 -12.93 12.73 -10.32
N LYS A 78 -13.13 13.25 -11.54
CA LYS A 78 -12.11 14.01 -12.28
C LYS A 78 -11.68 15.27 -11.51
N LYS A 79 -12.62 16.04 -10.96
CA LYS A 79 -12.35 17.23 -10.14
C LYS A 79 -11.56 16.88 -8.87
N ARG A 80 -11.93 15.80 -8.17
CA ARG A 80 -11.20 15.30 -7.00
C ARG A 80 -9.76 14.89 -7.36
N LYS A 81 -9.57 14.15 -8.46
CA LYS A 81 -8.24 13.74 -8.94
C LYS A 81 -7.39 14.96 -9.35
N GLY A 82 -7.99 15.95 -10.00
CA GLY A 82 -7.35 17.22 -10.34
C GLY A 82 -6.84 17.96 -9.10
N ASN A 83 -7.69 18.08 -8.07
CA ASN A 83 -7.29 18.73 -6.81
C ASN A 83 -6.14 17.99 -6.11
N VAL A 84 -6.21 16.65 -6.02
CA VAL A 84 -5.13 15.84 -5.41
C VAL A 84 -3.81 16.03 -6.15
N ASN A 85 -3.83 16.09 -7.49
CA ASN A 85 -2.63 16.33 -8.29
C ASN A 85 -2.08 17.75 -8.10
N ALA A 86 -2.95 18.75 -8.06
CA ALA A 86 -2.57 20.15 -7.83
C ALA A 86 -1.92 20.33 -6.46
N GLU A 87 -2.52 19.76 -5.41
CA GLU A 87 -1.97 19.82 -4.05
C GLU A 87 -0.65 19.04 -3.95
N ARG A 88 -0.50 17.93 -4.65
CA ARG A 88 0.77 17.21 -4.74
C ARG A 88 1.85 18.06 -5.43
N ALA A 89 1.51 18.75 -6.52
CA ALA A 89 2.45 19.64 -7.22
C ALA A 89 2.87 20.82 -6.33
N ARG A 90 1.94 21.40 -5.57
CA ARG A 90 2.23 22.46 -4.59
C ARG A 90 3.22 21.98 -3.52
N ARG A 91 3.02 20.77 -2.97
CA ARG A 91 3.94 20.17 -1.98
C ARG A 91 5.34 19.91 -2.53
N ILE A 92 5.44 19.45 -3.77
CA ILE A 92 6.73 19.28 -4.46
C ILE A 92 7.45 20.62 -4.55
N LYS A 93 6.77 21.64 -5.08
CA LYS A 93 7.32 22.99 -5.21
C LYS A 93 7.74 23.57 -3.86
N TYR A 94 6.89 23.41 -2.83
CA TYR A 94 7.21 23.85 -1.47
C TYR A 94 8.50 23.21 -0.94
N ALA A 95 8.67 21.89 -1.12
CA ALA A 95 9.89 21.20 -0.70
C ALA A 95 11.13 21.69 -1.47
N GLU A 96 11.02 21.94 -2.78
CA GLU A 96 12.11 22.46 -3.61
C GLU A 96 12.51 23.88 -3.23
N ASP A 97 11.53 24.76 -2.98
CA ASP A 97 11.77 26.13 -2.50
C ASP A 97 12.45 26.10 -1.12
N LEU A 98 11.94 25.29 -0.20
CA LEU A 98 12.49 25.16 1.15
C LEU A 98 13.91 24.58 1.13
N PHE A 99 14.19 23.58 0.30
CA PHE A 99 15.53 23.01 0.15
C PHE A 99 16.53 24.09 -0.27
N ARG A 100 16.21 24.85 -1.33
CA ARG A 100 17.08 25.93 -1.84
C ARG A 100 17.31 27.00 -0.79
N GLU A 101 16.26 27.41 -0.10
CA GLU A 101 16.36 28.40 0.96
C GLU A 101 17.26 27.93 2.10
N LEU A 102 17.00 26.76 2.67
CA LEU A 102 17.78 26.21 3.77
C LEU A 102 19.24 25.95 3.36
N ASN A 103 19.47 25.46 2.13
CA ASN A 103 20.82 25.30 1.60
C ASN A 103 21.57 26.63 1.61
N ARG A 104 20.95 27.69 1.11
CA ARG A 104 21.54 29.04 1.09
C ARG A 104 21.79 29.58 2.50
N VAL A 105 20.78 29.60 3.38
CA VAL A 105 20.86 30.35 4.65
C VAL A 105 21.54 29.57 5.77
N THR A 106 21.33 28.25 5.84
CA THR A 106 21.86 27.41 6.93
C THR A 106 23.12 26.67 6.52
N PHE A 107 23.11 26.04 5.35
CA PHE A 107 24.21 25.20 4.87
C PHE A 107 25.21 25.97 3.99
N LYS A 108 25.00 27.28 3.79
CA LYS A 108 25.86 28.20 3.03
C LYS A 108 26.16 27.74 1.61
N GLY A 109 25.20 27.08 0.96
CA GLY A 109 25.34 26.54 -0.39
C GLY A 109 26.25 25.32 -0.51
N ASN A 110 26.65 24.69 0.61
CA ASN A 110 27.57 23.55 0.58
C ASN A 110 26.88 22.19 0.41
N LEU A 111 25.54 22.15 0.34
CA LEU A 111 24.86 20.96 -0.17
C LEU A 111 24.76 21.05 -1.71
N PRO A 112 24.95 19.95 -2.44
CA PRO A 112 24.86 19.97 -3.91
C PRO A 112 23.50 20.46 -4.38
N GLU A 113 23.49 21.42 -5.30
CA GLU A 113 22.25 22.00 -5.86
C GLU A 113 21.46 20.97 -6.68
N ASP A 114 22.13 19.96 -7.23
CA ASP A 114 21.54 18.86 -7.98
C ASP A 114 20.99 17.73 -7.08
N THR A 115 20.93 17.95 -5.75
CA THR A 115 20.30 17.02 -4.80
C THR A 115 18.86 16.74 -5.20
N LYS A 116 18.55 15.48 -5.51
CA LYS A 116 17.23 15.09 -6.00
C LYS A 116 16.24 14.90 -4.85
N LEU A 117 15.10 15.58 -4.90
CA LEU A 117 13.97 15.33 -4.00
C LEU A 117 13.02 14.30 -4.63
N ILE A 118 13.08 13.05 -4.17
CA ILE A 118 12.35 11.92 -4.75
C ILE A 118 11.10 11.62 -3.91
N TRP A 119 9.92 11.94 -4.45
CA TRP A 119 8.64 11.63 -3.82
C TRP A 119 8.23 10.17 -4.05
N ASN A 120 8.30 9.35 -3.01
CA ASN A 120 8.16 7.90 -3.08
C ASN A 120 6.84 7.41 -2.45
N LYS A 121 5.95 6.84 -3.28
CA LYS A 121 4.65 6.26 -2.86
C LYS A 121 4.77 4.93 -2.10
N ARG A 122 5.94 4.29 -2.17
CA ARG A 122 6.26 3.00 -1.52
C ARG A 122 7.05 3.19 -0.22
N LEU A 123 7.43 4.43 0.10
CA LEU A 123 8.06 4.76 1.36
C LEU A 123 6.98 4.87 2.45
N LEU A 124 6.66 3.75 3.11
CA LEU A 124 5.51 3.65 4.02
C LEU A 124 5.89 3.50 5.50
N THR A 125 7.18 3.30 5.81
CA THR A 125 7.67 3.04 7.17
C THR A 125 8.44 4.20 7.77
N THR A 126 8.91 5.14 6.94
CA THR A 126 9.68 6.32 7.32
C THR A 126 9.12 7.53 6.57
N ALA A 127 9.23 8.74 7.13
CA ALA A 127 8.73 9.95 6.47
C ALA A 127 9.68 10.47 5.38
N GLY A 128 10.99 10.27 5.58
CA GLY A 128 12.04 10.60 4.61
C GLY A 128 13.25 9.67 4.74
N ARG A 129 14.19 9.78 3.80
CA ARG A 129 15.55 9.18 3.84
C ARG A 129 16.54 9.99 2.99
N ALA A 130 17.64 10.42 3.58
CA ALA A 130 18.80 10.92 2.83
C ALA A 130 19.67 9.77 2.31
N LYS A 131 20.19 9.97 1.09
CA LYS A 131 21.16 9.12 0.42
C LYS A 131 22.30 9.97 -0.12
N TRP A 132 23.52 9.47 0.07
CA TRP A 132 24.70 10.04 -0.53
C TRP A 132 25.56 8.92 -1.13
N HIS A 133 25.96 9.12 -2.37
CA HIS A 133 26.87 8.23 -3.08
C HIS A 133 28.08 9.02 -3.54
N ARG A 134 29.27 8.50 -3.23
CA ARG A 134 30.54 8.99 -3.76
C ARG A 134 31.20 7.89 -4.59
N SER A 135 31.37 8.15 -5.87
CA SER A 135 32.05 7.27 -6.82
C SER A 135 33.57 7.36 -6.66
N ARG A 136 34.31 6.43 -7.29
CA ARG A 136 35.79 6.39 -7.25
C ARG A 136 36.43 7.55 -8.03
N ASP A 137 35.76 8.03 -9.07
CA ASP A 137 36.15 9.18 -9.88
C ASP A 137 35.97 10.54 -9.17
N GLY A 138 35.48 10.54 -7.92
CA GLY A 138 35.21 11.73 -7.15
C GLY A 138 33.82 12.34 -7.37
N SER A 139 33.03 11.83 -8.33
CA SER A 139 31.65 12.27 -8.53
C SER A 139 30.79 11.93 -7.31
N GLN A 140 29.92 12.88 -6.95
CA GLN A 140 28.99 12.72 -5.83
C GLN A 140 27.55 12.84 -6.33
N ARG A 141 26.66 12.03 -5.75
CA ARG A 141 25.22 12.09 -5.98
C ARG A 141 24.52 12.12 -4.64
N THR A 142 23.55 13.02 -4.50
CA THR A 142 22.72 13.17 -3.32
C THR A 142 21.25 13.03 -3.68
N GLU A 143 20.50 12.33 -2.84
CA GLU A 143 19.06 12.16 -2.99
C GLU A 143 18.41 12.25 -1.62
N ILE A 144 17.25 12.89 -1.54
CA ILE A 144 16.36 12.84 -0.38
C ILE A 144 15.06 12.20 -0.85
N GLU A 145 14.78 10.99 -0.36
CA GLU A 145 13.47 10.37 -0.56
C GLU A 145 12.47 10.92 0.45
N LEU A 146 11.27 11.27 -0.02
CA LEU A 146 10.17 11.84 0.74
C LEU A 146 8.91 10.97 0.58
N ALA A 147 8.26 10.62 1.69
CA ALA A 147 7.12 9.70 1.67
C ALA A 147 5.82 10.40 1.27
N ASP A 148 5.36 10.12 0.04
CA ASP A 148 4.19 10.77 -0.58
C ASP A 148 2.90 10.63 0.24
N LYS A 149 2.73 9.50 0.94
CA LYS A 149 1.54 9.20 1.75
C LYS A 149 1.63 9.67 3.21
N ILE A 150 2.81 10.09 3.66
CA ILE A 150 3.06 10.49 5.05
C ILE A 150 3.21 12.01 5.13
N LEU A 151 3.82 12.62 4.12
CA LEU A 151 4.03 14.05 4.00
C LEU A 151 2.82 14.71 3.31
N ASP A 152 1.72 14.76 4.05
CA ASP A 152 0.42 15.28 3.62
C ASP A 152 0.19 16.75 3.94
N CYS A 153 1.05 17.38 4.75
CA CYS A 153 1.00 18.82 5.05
C CYS A 153 2.39 19.46 5.10
N ASP A 154 2.43 20.80 5.01
CA ASP A 154 3.68 21.59 4.97
C ASP A 154 4.53 21.40 6.22
N GLU A 155 3.91 21.26 7.38
CA GLU A 155 4.62 21.04 8.64
C GLU A 155 5.45 19.75 8.62
N ARG A 156 4.84 18.64 8.17
CA ARG A 156 5.55 17.37 8.05
C ARG A 156 6.66 17.46 7.01
N ILE A 157 6.41 18.14 5.89
CA ILE A 157 7.40 18.35 4.84
C ILE A 157 8.59 19.11 5.39
N ARG A 158 8.39 20.28 6.01
CA ARG A 158 9.50 21.13 6.48
C ARG A 158 10.34 20.45 7.55
N ASN A 159 9.69 19.78 8.52
CA ASN A 159 10.40 19.11 9.60
C ASN A 159 11.19 17.91 9.07
N THR A 160 10.59 17.10 8.19
CA THR A 160 11.23 15.91 7.61
C THR A 160 12.33 16.29 6.63
N LEU A 161 12.08 17.20 5.69
CA LEU A 161 13.10 17.62 4.72
C LEU A 161 14.32 18.21 5.43
N SER A 162 14.10 19.10 6.39
CA SER A 162 15.19 19.71 7.16
C SER A 162 15.99 18.67 7.95
N HIS A 163 15.32 17.64 8.49
CA HIS A 163 15.95 16.51 9.15
C HIS A 163 16.93 15.79 8.20
N GLU A 164 16.47 15.44 7.00
CA GLU A 164 17.28 14.74 6.01
C GLU A 164 18.41 15.63 5.46
N MET A 165 18.19 16.94 5.31
CA MET A 165 19.26 17.88 4.96
C MET A 165 20.36 17.95 6.02
N CYS A 166 20.02 17.85 7.31
CA CYS A 166 21.03 17.79 8.38
C CYS A 166 21.89 16.53 8.27
N HIS A 167 21.34 15.39 7.85
CA HIS A 167 22.14 14.20 7.56
C HIS A 167 23.11 14.46 6.40
N LEU A 168 22.64 15.01 5.28
CA LEU A 168 23.53 15.36 4.16
C LEU A 168 24.65 16.32 4.60
N ALA A 169 24.34 17.31 5.42
CA ALA A 169 25.33 18.25 5.94
C ALA A 169 26.45 17.54 6.73
N THR A 170 26.10 16.60 7.62
CA THR A 170 27.11 15.82 8.35
C THR A 170 28.00 14.99 7.44
N TRP A 171 27.45 14.43 6.36
CA TRP A 171 28.19 13.56 5.46
C TRP A 171 29.08 14.33 4.48
N ILE A 172 28.60 15.48 4.00
CA ILE A 172 29.24 16.25 2.91
C ILE A 172 30.13 17.35 3.48
N ILE A 173 29.58 18.16 4.40
CA ILE A 173 30.26 19.33 4.94
C ILE A 173 31.26 18.90 6.00
N ASP A 174 30.81 18.10 6.97
CA ASP A 174 31.69 17.64 8.06
C ASP A 174 32.50 16.37 7.71
N ARG A 175 32.19 15.75 6.56
CA ARG A 175 32.85 14.54 6.05
C ARG A 175 32.78 13.33 7.00
N ASP A 176 31.70 13.23 7.79
CA ASP A 176 31.46 12.14 8.74
C ASP A 176 30.25 11.27 8.32
N PRO A 177 30.42 10.36 7.36
CA PRO A 177 29.34 9.50 6.85
C PRO A 177 28.80 8.49 7.85
N LYS A 178 29.53 8.21 8.93
CA LYS A 178 29.13 7.24 9.95
C LYS A 178 28.21 7.88 10.98
N GLN A 179 28.09 9.20 10.98
CA GLN A 179 27.28 9.91 11.95
C GLN A 179 25.78 9.74 11.69
N GLY A 180 25.08 9.26 12.73
CA GLY A 180 23.63 9.37 12.85
C GLY A 180 23.22 10.70 13.47
N HIS A 181 22.40 10.67 14.52
CA HIS A 181 21.93 11.87 15.25
C HIS A 181 22.91 12.37 16.33
N GLY A 182 24.21 12.34 16.00
CA GLY A 182 25.31 12.72 16.90
C GLY A 182 25.44 14.24 17.12
N LYS A 183 26.59 14.67 17.66
CA LYS A 183 26.83 16.09 17.98
C LYS A 183 26.76 17.00 16.74
N LEU A 184 27.34 16.61 15.59
CA LEU A 184 27.32 17.44 14.38
C LEU A 184 25.91 17.52 13.81
N TRP A 185 25.17 16.40 13.79
CA TRP A 185 23.78 16.41 13.35
C TRP A 185 22.91 17.34 14.22
N LYS A 186 23.04 17.26 15.55
CA LYS A 186 22.32 18.16 16.48
C LYS A 186 22.69 19.62 16.28
N HIS A 187 23.96 19.89 15.98
CA HIS A 187 24.44 21.23 15.65
C HIS A 187 23.77 21.79 14.38
N TRP A 188 23.69 21.00 13.31
CA TRP A 188 22.97 21.40 12.10
C TRP A 188 21.47 21.59 12.35
N ALA A 189 20.84 20.68 13.09
CA ALA A 189 19.44 20.81 13.47
C ALA A 189 19.18 22.11 14.24
N ALA A 190 20.04 22.44 15.23
CA ALA A 190 19.95 23.69 15.97
C ALA A 190 20.12 24.92 15.08
N LYS A 191 21.04 24.89 14.11
CA LYS A 191 21.19 25.97 13.14
C LYS A 191 19.96 26.15 12.27
N VAL A 192 19.35 25.08 11.77
CA VAL A 192 18.11 25.19 10.98
C VAL A 192 17.01 25.81 11.83
N MET A 193 16.77 25.29 13.03
CA MET A 193 15.73 25.80 13.94
C MET A 193 15.99 27.25 14.39
N LYS A 194 17.25 27.70 14.38
CA LYS A 194 17.59 29.11 14.63
C LYS A 194 17.19 30.03 13.47
N HIS A 195 17.42 29.61 12.22
CA HIS A 195 17.05 30.41 11.04
C HIS A 195 15.55 30.33 10.73
N ARG A 196 14.90 29.21 11.08
CA ARG A 196 13.48 28.94 10.86
C ARG A 196 12.83 28.40 12.15
N PRO A 197 12.43 29.26 13.10
CA PRO A 197 11.89 28.84 14.40
C PRO A 197 10.64 27.96 14.34
N GLU A 198 9.89 28.03 13.25
CA GLU A 198 8.71 27.21 12.97
C GLU A 198 9.03 25.78 12.51
N ILE A 199 10.28 25.51 12.11
CA ILE A 199 10.77 24.15 11.88
C ILE A 199 11.15 23.53 13.23
N LYS A 200 10.65 22.32 13.50
CA LYS A 200 10.97 21.54 14.69
C LYS A 200 11.63 20.23 14.28
N ILE A 201 12.95 20.18 14.45
CA ILE A 201 13.75 19.00 14.12
C ILE A 201 14.05 18.24 15.41
N SER A 202 13.60 16.99 15.45
CA SER A 202 13.88 16.03 16.51
C SER A 202 14.62 14.81 15.95
N THR A 203 15.15 13.98 16.83
CA THR A 203 15.73 12.68 16.46
C THR A 203 14.69 11.62 16.16
N ARG A 204 13.40 11.92 16.40
CA ARG A 204 12.23 11.05 16.15
C ARG A 204 11.01 11.91 15.79
N HIS A 205 10.36 11.57 14.70
CA HIS A 205 9.11 12.14 14.22
C HIS A 205 8.02 11.35 14.92
N ASP A 206 7.18 12.07 15.62
CA ASP A 206 6.03 11.62 16.39
C ASP A 206 4.72 11.85 15.64
N TYR A 207 4.76 11.94 14.31
CA TYR A 207 3.55 12.16 13.52
C TYR A 207 2.53 11.03 13.71
N ASP A 208 1.29 11.43 14.00
CA ASP A 208 0.14 10.54 13.91
C ASP A 208 -0.21 10.27 12.44
N ILE A 209 0.15 9.10 11.96
CA ILE A 209 -0.14 8.72 10.59
C ILE A 209 -1.56 8.22 10.48
N SER A 210 -2.36 8.96 9.71
CA SER A 210 -3.70 8.52 9.34
C SER A 210 -3.62 7.42 8.30
N TYR A 211 -4.00 6.21 8.71
CA TYR A 211 -4.09 5.06 7.83
C TYR A 211 -5.54 4.89 7.35
N PRO A 212 -5.80 4.90 6.03
CA PRO A 212 -7.17 4.76 5.50
C PRO A 212 -7.78 3.38 5.75
N TYR A 213 -6.96 2.37 6.04
CA TYR A 213 -7.41 1.02 6.37
C TYR A 213 -6.84 0.62 7.72
N GLN A 214 -7.71 0.55 8.73
CA GLN A 214 -7.34 0.10 10.07
C GLN A 214 -7.99 -1.24 10.36
N TRP A 215 -7.27 -2.09 11.09
CA TRP A 215 -7.73 -3.40 11.54
C TRP A 215 -7.53 -3.50 13.04
N LYS A 216 -8.54 -3.95 13.78
CA LYS A 216 -8.48 -4.17 15.22
C LYS A 216 -8.44 -5.64 15.52
N CYS A 217 -7.52 -6.08 16.37
CA CYS A 217 -7.55 -7.43 16.91
C CYS A 217 -8.76 -7.62 17.84
N ALA A 218 -9.54 -8.67 17.62
CA ALA A 218 -10.68 -9.02 18.47
C ALA A 218 -10.26 -9.40 19.90
N ASN A 219 -9.07 -9.98 20.06
CA ASN A 219 -8.56 -10.46 21.35
C ASN A 219 -7.81 -9.37 22.13
N CYS A 220 -6.67 -8.89 21.61
CA CYS A 220 -5.80 -7.95 22.34
C CYS A 220 -6.02 -6.47 22.01
N ALA A 221 -7.08 -6.14 21.28
CA ALA A 221 -7.44 -4.78 20.86
C ALA A 221 -6.38 -3.98 20.06
N LYS A 222 -5.26 -4.61 19.68
CA LYS A 222 -4.19 -3.99 18.89
C LYS A 222 -4.73 -3.47 17.55
N ILE A 223 -4.43 -2.21 17.23
CA ILE A 223 -4.78 -1.58 15.94
C ILE A 223 -3.59 -1.67 14.98
N TYR A 224 -3.87 -2.09 13.75
CA TYR A 224 -2.94 -2.16 12.63
C TYR A 224 -3.39 -1.21 11.52
N GLY A 225 -2.58 -0.18 11.26
CA GLY A 225 -2.82 0.76 10.17
C GLY A 225 -2.16 0.32 8.86
N ARG A 226 -2.87 0.45 7.74
CA ARG A 226 -2.40 0.15 6.38
C ARG A 226 -2.82 1.23 5.38
N PHE A 227 -2.00 1.42 4.35
CA PHE A 227 -2.31 2.27 3.19
C PHE A 227 -3.00 1.50 2.04
N SER A 228 -3.32 0.22 2.25
CA SER A 228 -4.08 -0.65 1.35
C SER A 228 -4.89 -1.68 2.17
N LYS A 229 -5.88 -2.34 1.55
CA LYS A 229 -6.62 -3.47 2.14
C LYS A 229 -5.80 -4.77 2.10
N SER A 230 -4.56 -4.74 2.57
CA SER A 230 -3.60 -5.83 2.41
C SER A 230 -3.70 -6.93 3.46
N ILE A 231 -4.56 -6.77 4.46
CA ILE A 231 -4.80 -7.82 5.46
C ILE A 231 -6.00 -8.62 4.99
N HIS A 232 -5.83 -9.93 4.91
CA HIS A 232 -6.87 -10.89 4.61
C HIS A 232 -7.14 -11.68 5.88
N PRO A 233 -8.24 -11.40 6.63
CA PRO A 233 -8.49 -12.04 7.93
C PRO A 233 -8.52 -13.56 7.88
N ALA A 234 -8.92 -14.14 6.75
CA ALA A 234 -8.91 -15.59 6.52
C ALA A 234 -7.49 -16.21 6.46
N GLU A 235 -6.46 -15.40 6.17
CA GLU A 235 -5.07 -15.85 6.00
C GLU A 235 -4.14 -15.26 7.07
N CYS A 236 -4.62 -14.33 7.88
CA CYS A 236 -3.80 -13.53 8.79
C CYS A 236 -4.46 -13.39 10.16
N ILE A 237 -3.74 -13.84 11.18
CA ILE A 237 -4.07 -13.61 12.58
C ILE A 237 -3.27 -12.44 13.15
N CYS A 238 -3.71 -11.95 14.31
CA CYS A 238 -3.02 -10.88 15.01
C CYS A 238 -1.57 -11.24 15.29
N GLY A 239 -0.65 -10.45 14.74
CA GLY A 239 0.77 -10.67 14.96
C GLY A 239 1.20 -10.49 16.42
N ALA A 240 0.49 -9.68 17.22
CA ALA A 240 0.86 -9.36 18.60
C ALA A 240 0.51 -10.48 19.59
N CYS A 241 -0.74 -10.98 19.56
CA CYS A 241 -1.18 -12.08 20.44
C CYS A 241 -1.13 -13.46 19.78
N LYS A 242 -0.89 -13.55 18.46
CA LYS A 242 -0.83 -14.80 17.68
C LYS A 242 -2.12 -15.63 17.69
N GLN A 243 -3.25 -15.06 18.12
CA GLN A 243 -4.49 -15.80 18.33
C GLN A 243 -5.70 -15.05 17.75
N GLY A 244 -5.81 -13.75 18.02
CA GLY A 244 -7.02 -13.00 17.69
C GLY A 244 -7.17 -12.70 16.19
N GLU A 245 -8.40 -12.79 15.71
CA GLU A 245 -8.80 -12.36 14.37
C GLU A 245 -8.65 -10.83 14.21
N LEU A 246 -8.43 -10.38 12.97
CA LEU A 246 -8.32 -8.97 12.60
C LEU A 246 -9.61 -8.48 11.96
N ILE A 247 -10.33 -7.61 12.68
CA ILE A 247 -11.61 -7.03 12.25
C ILE A 247 -11.35 -5.69 11.54
N PRO A 248 -11.90 -5.44 10.34
CA PRO A 248 -11.73 -4.17 9.64
C PRO A 248 -12.49 -3.05 10.35
N LEU A 249 -11.86 -1.89 10.52
CA LEU A 249 -12.48 -0.66 11.02
C LEU A 249 -12.89 0.30 9.88
N PHE A 250 -13.15 -0.24 8.68
CA PHE A 250 -13.55 0.52 7.50
C PHE A 250 -14.64 -0.22 6.74
N HIS A 251 -15.40 0.49 5.90
CA HIS A 251 -16.46 -0.13 5.12
C HIS A 251 -15.91 -1.12 4.06
N GLU A 252 -16.29 -2.38 4.21
CA GLU A 252 -16.12 -3.39 3.17
C GLU A 252 -17.36 -3.44 2.30
N LYS A 253 -17.17 -3.41 0.97
CA LYS A 253 -18.28 -3.75 0.06
C LYS A 253 -18.54 -5.25 0.25
N PRO A 254 -19.81 -5.69 0.33
CA PRO A 254 -20.10 -7.12 0.42
C PRO A 254 -19.45 -7.83 -0.76
N LYS A 255 -18.65 -8.87 -0.48
CA LYS A 255 -18.04 -9.69 -1.51
C LYS A 255 -19.18 -10.36 -2.29
N LYS A 256 -19.29 -10.09 -3.59
CA LYS A 256 -20.10 -10.93 -4.48
C LYS A 256 -19.50 -12.33 -4.40
N THR A 257 -20.18 -13.26 -3.74
CA THR A 257 -19.84 -14.68 -3.78
C THR A 257 -19.83 -15.07 -5.25
N LYS A 258 -18.66 -15.45 -5.77
CA LYS A 258 -18.60 -16.08 -7.09
C LYS A 258 -19.35 -17.40 -6.93
N ALA A 259 -20.52 -17.51 -7.56
CA ALA A 259 -21.18 -18.79 -7.70
C ALA A 259 -20.17 -19.75 -8.34
N ILE A 260 -19.92 -20.87 -7.66
CA ILE A 260 -19.10 -21.95 -8.19
C ILE A 260 -19.83 -22.46 -9.44
N PRO A 261 -19.18 -22.56 -10.62
CA PRO A 261 -19.81 -23.20 -11.77
C PRO A 261 -20.01 -24.67 -11.43
N THR A 262 -21.25 -25.11 -11.35
CA THR A 262 -21.62 -26.52 -11.20
C THR A 262 -21.02 -27.29 -12.38
N LEU A 263 -20.09 -28.22 -12.11
CA LEU A 263 -19.58 -29.15 -13.12
C LEU A 263 -20.75 -30.01 -13.61
N ALA A 264 -21.07 -29.91 -14.91
CA ALA A 264 -21.92 -30.86 -15.58
C ALA A 264 -21.17 -32.20 -15.71
N THR A 265 -21.72 -33.24 -15.10
CA THR A 265 -21.30 -34.63 -15.26
C THR A 265 -21.67 -35.10 -16.66
N SER A 266 -20.70 -35.41 -17.51
CA SER A 266 -20.92 -36.15 -18.75
C SER A 266 -20.74 -37.64 -18.49
N GLU A 267 -21.82 -38.43 -18.65
CA GLU A 267 -21.76 -39.89 -18.68
C GLU A 267 -20.96 -40.42 -19.88
N PRO A 268 -20.27 -41.57 -19.75
CA PRO A 268 -19.48 -42.15 -20.82
C PRO A 268 -20.36 -43.02 -21.74
N LYS A 269 -20.42 -42.69 -23.03
CA LYS A 269 -20.93 -43.60 -24.06
C LYS A 269 -19.83 -44.59 -24.46
N GLY A 270 -20.09 -45.87 -24.23
CA GLY A 270 -19.24 -46.98 -24.65
C GLY A 270 -19.18 -47.15 -26.17
N LYS A 271 -18.06 -47.69 -26.63
CA LYS A 271 -17.97 -48.43 -27.90
C LYS A 271 -17.21 -49.73 -27.65
N SER A 272 -17.90 -50.81 -27.95
CA SER A 272 -17.45 -52.20 -28.02
C SER A 272 -16.43 -52.41 -29.14
N GLN A 273 -15.41 -53.23 -28.90
CA GLN A 273 -14.91 -54.20 -29.89
C GLN A 273 -14.09 -55.31 -29.19
N SER A 274 -14.71 -56.50 -29.13
CA SER A 274 -14.18 -57.86 -29.38
C SER A 274 -12.72 -57.90 -29.91
N ARG A 275 -11.80 -58.83 -29.60
CA ARG A 275 -11.81 -60.20 -29.04
C ARG A 275 -10.32 -60.57 -28.85
N ASN A 276 -9.95 -61.28 -27.77
CA ASN A 276 -9.41 -62.65 -27.80
C ASN A 276 -8.72 -63.00 -26.48
N VAL A 277 -9.09 -64.19 -25.99
CA VAL A 277 -8.62 -64.91 -24.80
C VAL A 277 -7.28 -65.59 -25.19
N MET A 278 -6.23 -65.64 -24.36
CA MET A 278 -5.89 -66.70 -23.40
C MET A 278 -4.46 -66.48 -22.82
N PRO A 279 -3.99 -67.19 -21.76
CA PRO A 279 -3.73 -66.55 -20.47
C PRO A 279 -2.31 -66.71 -19.89
N LEU A 280 -2.08 -65.93 -18.81
CA LEU A 280 -1.27 -66.19 -17.60
C LEU A 280 0.10 -66.86 -17.71
N ILE A 281 1.16 -66.12 -17.36
CA ILE A 281 2.25 -66.62 -16.49
C ILE A 281 2.63 -65.53 -15.48
N PHE A 282 2.88 -65.99 -14.26
CA PHE A 282 3.05 -65.28 -12.98
C PHE A 282 4.55 -65.28 -12.58
N ILE A 283 4.96 -64.29 -11.75
CA ILE A 283 6.06 -64.27 -10.72
C ILE A 283 7.54 -64.04 -11.15
N PRO A 284 8.46 -63.68 -10.21
CA PRO A 284 8.92 -62.34 -9.79
C PRO A 284 10.43 -62.11 -10.15
N LEU A 285 11.09 -60.97 -9.91
CA LEU A 285 11.51 -60.33 -8.64
C LEU A 285 12.16 -58.98 -8.99
#